data_AF-A0A6D0DP12-F1
#
_entry.id   AF-A0A6D0DP12-F1
#
_cell.length_a   1.000
_cell.length_b   1.000
_cell.length_c   1.000
_cell.angle_alpha   90.00
_cell.angle_beta   90.00
_cell.angle_gamma   90.00
#
_symmetry.space_group_name_H-M   'P 1'
#
loop_
_entity.id
_entity.type
_entity.pdbx_description
1 polymer ?
#
loop_
_entity_poly.entity_id
_entity_poly.type
_entity_poly.pdbx_seq_one_letter_code
_entity_poly.pdbx_strand_id
1 'polypeptide(L)'
;KDTIKMAYDENNIIVAITRDASTLNPAGLSVVEVADITANRRADDSGQWMYLDGQVRKREYSSEEVNRQTEQRKATLLSEADTIIRLLERSVRLSMATEEERTRLSAWERYSVLLSRVDSANPEWPQKPEQ
;
A
#
# COMPACT_ATOMS: atom_id res chain seq x y z
N LYS A 1 -25.83 14.04 -26.59
CA LYS A 1 -24.65 14.57 -25.87
C LYS A 1 -23.82 13.36 -25.47
N ASP A 2 -22.56 13.30 -25.91
CA ASP A 2 -21.68 12.20 -25.51
C ASP A 2 -21.20 12.45 -24.08
N THR A 3 -21.56 11.53 -23.19
CA THR A 3 -21.22 11.56 -21.77
C THR A 3 -20.69 10.21 -21.33
N ILE A 4 -19.84 10.23 -20.31
CA ILE A 4 -19.30 9.04 -19.67
C ILE A 4 -20.09 8.82 -18.37
N LYS A 5 -20.51 7.59 -18.12
CA LYS A 5 -21.13 7.16 -16.87
C LYS A 5 -20.08 6.42 -16.07
N MET A 6 -19.87 6.84 -14.84
CA MET A 6 -18.91 6.24 -13.93
C MET A 6 -19.67 5.74 -12.70
N ALA A 7 -19.43 4.49 -12.31
CA ALA A 7 -19.91 3.94 -11.06
C ALA A 7 -18.77 3.93 -10.04
N TYR A 8 -19.05 4.36 -8.81
CA TYR A 8 -18.09 4.41 -7.73
C TYR A 8 -18.67 3.83 -6.42
N ASP A 9 -17.77 3.30 -5.58
CA ASP A 9 -18.11 2.69 -4.30
C ASP A 9 -18.26 3.74 -3.17
N GLU A 10 -18.50 3.27 -1.94
CA GLU A 10 -18.63 4.11 -0.75
C GLU A 10 -17.37 4.93 -0.41
N ASN A 11 -16.20 4.52 -0.92
CA ASN A 11 -14.93 5.22 -0.77
C ASN A 11 -14.65 6.16 -1.95
N ASN A 12 -15.66 6.40 -2.80
CA ASN A 12 -15.59 7.20 -4.02
C ASN A 12 -14.68 6.62 -5.11
N ILE A 13 -14.27 5.35 -5.00
CA ILE A 13 -13.37 4.71 -5.97
C ILE A 13 -14.18 4.31 -7.19
N ILE A 14 -13.71 4.72 -8.38
CA ILE A 14 -14.35 4.36 -9.65
C ILE A 14 -14.05 2.89 -9.96
N VAL A 15 -15.13 2.12 -10.14
CA VAL A 15 -15.08 0.66 -10.36
C VAL A 15 -15.70 0.24 -11.70
N ALA A 16 -16.39 1.15 -12.38
CA ALA A 16 -16.89 0.91 -13.73
C ALA A 16 -17.00 2.21 -14.52
N ILE A 17 -16.69 2.16 -15.82
CA ILE A 17 -16.79 3.29 -16.75
C ILE A 17 -17.45 2.81 -18.03
N THR A 18 -18.52 3.47 -18.46
CA THR A 18 -19.25 3.13 -19.70
C THR A 18 -19.85 4.37 -20.35
N ARG A 19 -20.19 4.29 -21.63
CA ARG A 19 -21.01 5.31 -22.32
C ARG A 19 -22.49 4.96 -22.29
N ASP A 20 -22.80 3.69 -22.10
CA ASP A 20 -24.14 3.13 -22.05
C ASP A 20 -24.51 2.79 -20.61
N ALA A 21 -25.42 3.58 -20.02
CA ALA A 21 -25.84 3.40 -18.63
C ALA A 21 -26.54 2.05 -18.39
N SER A 22 -27.13 1.44 -19.43
CA SER A 22 -27.84 0.16 -19.31
C SER A 22 -26.92 -1.02 -18.99
N THR A 23 -25.61 -0.85 -19.17
CA THR A 23 -24.61 -1.87 -18.87
C THR A 23 -24.15 -1.84 -17.41
N LEU A 24 -24.60 -0.87 -16.62
CA LEU A 24 -24.22 -0.76 -15.20
C LEU A 24 -25.18 -1.56 -14.31
N ASN A 25 -24.60 -2.28 -13.36
CA ASN A 25 -25.32 -2.79 -12.20
C ASN A 25 -24.99 -1.91 -10.99
N PRO A 26 -25.84 -0.95 -10.61
CA PRO A 26 -25.53 0.04 -9.58
C PRO A 26 -25.78 -0.46 -8.16
N ALA A 27 -26.09 -1.74 -7.94
CA ALA A 27 -26.35 -2.26 -6.60
C ALA A 27 -25.11 -2.06 -5.70
N GLY A 28 -25.26 -1.23 -4.66
CA GLY A 28 -24.16 -0.85 -3.76
C GLY A 28 -23.20 0.21 -4.28
N LEU A 29 -23.50 0.84 -5.43
CA LEU A 29 -22.68 1.86 -6.07
C LEU A 29 -23.46 3.15 -6.29
N SER A 30 -22.74 4.25 -6.39
CA SER A 30 -23.27 5.52 -6.90
C SER A 30 -22.85 5.70 -8.36
N VAL A 31 -23.74 6.22 -9.19
CA VAL A 31 -23.48 6.47 -10.62
C VAL A 31 -23.51 7.96 -10.91
N VAL A 32 -22.53 8.44 -11.66
CA VAL A 32 -22.47 9.83 -12.11
C VAL A 32 -22.23 9.94 -13.61
N GLU A 33 -22.86 10.94 -14.21
CA GLU A 33 -22.68 11.30 -15.61
C GLU A 33 -21.74 12.50 -15.71
N VAL A 34 -20.62 12.32 -16.43
CA VAL A 34 -19.60 13.36 -16.65
C VAL A 34 -19.43 13.65 -18.13
N ALA A 35 -18.96 14.86 -18.44
CA ALA A 35 -18.66 15.25 -19.81
C ALA A 35 -17.56 14.35 -20.41
N ASP A 36 -17.72 14.00 -21.69
CA ASP A 36 -16.75 13.20 -22.43
C ASP A 36 -15.56 14.05 -22.91
N ILE A 37 -14.76 14.52 -21.96
CA ILE A 37 -13.57 15.36 -22.19
C ILE A 37 -12.28 14.58 -21.94
N THR A 38 -11.16 15.08 -22.48
CA THR A 38 -9.82 14.47 -22.33
C THR A 38 -9.45 14.18 -20.88
N ALA A 39 -9.85 15.03 -19.92
CA ALA A 39 -9.56 14.81 -18.51
C ALA A 39 -10.25 13.54 -17.96
N ASN A 40 -11.55 13.38 -18.21
CA ASN A 40 -12.34 12.24 -17.71
C ASN A 40 -12.02 10.94 -18.44
N ARG A 41 -11.61 11.01 -19.71
CA ARG A 41 -11.16 9.84 -20.50
C ARG A 41 -9.86 9.21 -20.00
N ARG A 42 -9.10 9.88 -19.13
CA ARG A 42 -7.90 9.31 -18.52
C ARG A 42 -8.22 8.29 -17.43
N ALA A 43 -9.43 8.36 -16.86
CA ALA A 43 -9.86 7.42 -15.85
C ALA A 43 -10.14 6.04 -16.45
N ASP A 44 -9.81 5.03 -15.67
CA ASP A 44 -10.09 3.62 -15.91
C ASP A 44 -10.72 3.00 -14.64
N ASP A 45 -11.12 1.74 -14.74
CA ASP A 45 -11.73 0.95 -13.68
C ASP A 45 -10.69 0.17 -12.84
N SER A 46 -9.41 0.53 -12.90
CA SER A 46 -8.33 -0.15 -12.15
C SER A 46 -8.33 0.15 -10.64
N GLY A 47 -9.27 0.96 -10.16
CA GLY A 47 -9.32 1.45 -8.77
C GLY A 47 -8.29 2.53 -8.45
N GLN A 48 -7.63 3.09 -9.47
CA GLN A 48 -6.67 4.21 -9.34
C GLN A 48 -7.33 5.59 -9.51
N TRP A 49 -8.64 5.63 -9.68
CA TRP A 49 -9.40 6.86 -9.91
C TRP A 49 -10.56 6.96 -8.93
N MET A 50 -10.90 8.19 -8.55
CA MET A 50 -12.00 8.49 -7.64
C MET A 50 -12.87 9.62 -8.18
N TYR A 51 -14.14 9.63 -7.81
CA TYR A 51 -15.07 10.72 -8.07
C TYR A 51 -15.38 11.48 -6.78
N LEU A 52 -14.81 12.67 -6.61
CA LEU A 52 -14.95 13.47 -5.38
C LEU A 52 -15.19 14.94 -5.74
N ASP A 53 -16.13 15.58 -5.03
CA ASP A 53 -16.48 17.00 -5.19
C ASP A 53 -16.77 17.42 -6.64
N GLY A 54 -17.43 16.55 -7.40
CA GLY A 54 -17.78 16.83 -8.80
C GLY A 54 -16.68 16.50 -9.81
N GLN A 55 -15.52 16.01 -9.37
CA GLN A 55 -14.33 15.83 -10.21
C GLN A 55 -13.84 14.38 -10.23
N VAL A 56 -13.39 13.94 -11.42
CA VAL A 56 -12.65 12.70 -11.60
C VAL A 56 -11.17 12.99 -11.31
N ARG A 57 -10.63 12.39 -10.26
CA ARG A 57 -9.25 12.59 -9.82
C ARG A 57 -8.55 11.26 -9.64
N LYS A 58 -7.23 11.28 -9.71
CA LYS A 58 -6.44 10.11 -9.32
C LYS A 58 -6.70 9.84 -7.85
N ARG A 59 -6.85 8.56 -7.48
CA ARG A 59 -7.13 8.14 -6.11
C ARG A 59 -6.05 8.69 -5.18
N GLU A 60 -6.48 9.45 -4.19
CA GLU A 60 -5.68 9.85 -3.04
C GLU A 60 -5.99 8.86 -1.94
N TYR A 61 -5.00 8.06 -1.52
CA TYR A 61 -5.17 7.19 -0.35
C TYR A 61 -5.39 8.06 0.88
N SER A 62 -6.37 7.71 1.72
CA SER A 62 -6.55 8.40 3.00
C SER A 62 -5.29 8.22 3.85
N SER A 63 -4.98 9.19 4.72
CA SER A 63 -3.85 9.07 5.65
C SER A 63 -3.95 7.79 6.49
N GLU A 64 -5.16 7.35 6.82
CA GLU A 64 -5.39 6.07 7.51
C GLU A 64 -5.01 4.87 6.67
N GLU A 65 -5.34 4.86 5.38
CA GLU A 65 -5.02 3.75 4.49
C GLU A 65 -3.51 3.66 4.23
N VAL A 66 -2.84 4.81 4.06
CA VAL A 66 -1.37 4.90 3.99
C VAL A 66 -0.74 4.37 5.28
N ASN A 67 -1.20 4.83 6.43
CA ASN A 67 -0.69 4.37 7.73
C ASN A 67 -0.87 2.87 7.91
N ARG A 68 -2.05 2.33 7.58
CA ARG A 68 -2.32 0.89 7.67
C ARG A 68 -1.38 0.08 6.80
N GLN A 69 -1.16 0.50 5.55
CA GLN A 69 -0.24 -0.18 4.64
C GLN A 69 1.22 -0.11 5.16
N THR A 70 1.64 1.05 5.66
CA THR A 70 2.97 1.23 6.24
C THR A 70 3.18 0.34 7.47
N GLU A 71 2.23 0.32 8.40
CA GLU A 71 2.30 -0.52 9.60
C GLU A 71 2.29 -2.02 9.25
N GLN A 72 1.48 -2.44 8.27
CA GLN A 72 1.48 -3.83 7.79
C GLN A 72 2.84 -4.23 7.20
N ARG A 73 3.44 -3.36 6.38
CA ARG A 73 4.78 -3.59 5.81
C ARG A 73 5.84 -3.64 6.90
N LYS A 74 5.79 -2.71 7.86
CA LYS A 74 6.69 -2.65 9.01
C LYS A 74 6.61 -3.91 9.86
N ALA A 75 5.39 -4.38 10.18
CA ALA A 75 5.17 -5.62 10.91
C ALA A 75 5.73 -6.84 10.17
N THR A 76 5.56 -6.90 8.85
CA THR A 76 6.10 -7.99 8.02
C THR A 76 7.63 -8.02 8.07
N LEU A 77 8.28 -6.87 7.89
CA LEU A 77 9.74 -6.76 7.92
C LEU A 77 10.33 -7.04 9.31
N LEU A 78 9.64 -6.59 10.37
CA LEU A 78 10.02 -6.91 11.75
C LEU A 78 9.92 -8.41 12.04
N SER A 79 8.85 -9.07 11.57
CA SER A 79 8.70 -10.53 11.73
C SER A 79 9.79 -11.30 11.01
N GLU A 80 10.21 -10.84 9.82
CA GLU A 80 11.35 -11.42 9.12
C GLU A 80 12.65 -11.25 9.91
N ALA A 81 12.94 -10.02 10.34
CA ALA A 81 14.14 -9.72 11.12
C ALA A 81 14.21 -10.54 12.41
N ASP A 82 13.10 -10.63 13.15
CA ASP A 82 12.98 -11.40 14.40
C ASP A 82 13.22 -12.90 14.18
N THR A 83 12.81 -13.45 13.02
CA THR A 83 13.10 -14.85 12.68
C THR A 83 14.59 -15.10 12.50
N ILE A 84 15.28 -14.19 11.81
CA ILE A 84 16.73 -14.30 11.56
C ILE A 84 17.52 -14.05 12.85
N ILE A 85 17.16 -13.03 13.62
CA ILE A 85 17.77 -12.70 14.91
C ILE A 85 17.68 -13.91 15.85
N ARG A 86 16.49 -14.51 16.02
CA ARG A 86 16.32 -15.69 16.90
C ARG A 86 17.21 -16.86 16.51
N LEU A 87 17.44 -17.08 15.22
CA LEU A 87 18.33 -18.14 14.74
C LEU A 87 19.79 -17.82 15.11
N LEU A 88 20.25 -16.61 14.83
CA LEU A 88 21.63 -16.18 15.10
C LEU A 88 21.92 -16.11 16.60
N GLU A 89 20.98 -15.58 17.40
CA GLU A 89 21.05 -15.59 18.87
C GLU A 89 21.15 -17.01 19.42
N ARG A 90 20.43 -17.97 18.81
CA ARG A 90 20.53 -19.38 19.18
C ARG A 90 21.92 -19.93 18.89
N SER A 91 22.50 -19.64 17.72
CA SER A 91 23.89 -20.03 17.39
C SER A 91 24.89 -19.43 18.38
N VAL A 92 24.72 -18.15 18.75
CA VAL A 92 25.58 -17.47 19.74
C VAL A 92 25.45 -18.11 21.11
N ARG A 93 24.21 -18.35 21.58
CA ARG A 93 23.94 -18.97 22.88
C ARG A 93 24.50 -20.39 22.99
N LEU A 94 24.48 -21.14 21.90
CA LEU A 94 25.05 -22.49 21.82
C LEU A 94 26.58 -22.49 21.61
N SER A 95 27.21 -21.30 21.54
CA SER A 95 28.63 -21.15 21.20
C SER A 95 29.02 -21.77 19.86
N MET A 96 28.06 -21.83 18.93
CA MET A 96 28.22 -22.36 17.57
C MET A 96 28.38 -21.25 16.52
N ALA A 97 28.17 -19.99 16.91
CA ALA A 97 28.20 -18.87 15.97
C ALA A 97 29.60 -18.56 15.44
N THR A 98 29.72 -18.40 14.12
CA THR A 98 30.91 -17.82 13.46
C THR A 98 31.00 -16.31 13.69
N GLU A 99 32.13 -15.70 13.35
CA GLU A 99 32.29 -14.24 13.44
C GLU A 99 31.38 -13.49 12.46
N GLU A 100 31.16 -14.09 11.28
CA GLU A 100 30.21 -13.59 10.29
C GLU A 100 28.78 -13.62 10.82
N GLU A 101 28.37 -14.70 11.50
CA GLU A 101 27.04 -14.80 12.12
C GLU A 101 26.85 -13.76 13.24
N ARG A 102 27.89 -13.45 14.02
CA ARG A 102 27.87 -12.40 15.06
C ARG A 102 27.75 -11.00 14.46
N THR A 103 28.49 -10.74 13.38
CA THR A 103 28.40 -9.49 12.62
C THR A 103 27.00 -9.33 12.02
N ARG A 104 26.46 -10.41 11.45
CA ARG A 104 25.11 -10.45 10.89
C ARG A 104 24.06 -10.21 11.97
N LEU A 105 24.17 -10.83 13.14
CA LEU A 105 23.26 -10.61 14.27
C LEU A 105 23.18 -9.11 14.61
N SER A 106 24.34 -8.47 14.78
CA SER A 106 24.43 -7.03 15.07
C SER A 106 23.78 -6.17 13.99
N ALA A 107 23.92 -6.55 12.71
CA ALA A 107 23.32 -5.83 11.59
C ALA A 107 21.78 -5.97 11.58
N TRP A 108 21.26 -7.17 11.85
CA TRP A 108 19.82 -7.43 11.91
C TRP A 108 19.14 -6.79 13.12
N GLU A 109 19.78 -6.76 14.29
CA GLU A 109 19.28 -6.04 15.46
C GLU A 109 19.20 -4.52 15.21
N ARG A 110 20.24 -3.94 14.60
CA ARG A 110 20.21 -2.51 14.21
C ARG A 110 19.09 -2.24 13.20
N TYR A 111 18.95 -3.12 12.22
CA TYR A 111 17.90 -3.03 11.21
C TYR A 111 16.50 -3.08 11.83
N SER A 112 16.23 -4.01 12.75
CA SER A 112 14.91 -4.12 13.40
C SER A 112 14.59 -2.88 14.24
N VAL A 113 15.58 -2.30 14.93
CA VAL A 113 15.43 -1.05 15.66
C VAL A 113 15.13 0.12 14.71
N LEU A 114 15.86 0.24 13.60
CA LEU A 114 15.59 1.27 12.59
C LEU A 114 14.18 1.11 11.99
N LEU A 115 13.78 -0.12 11.66
CA LEU A 115 12.44 -0.43 11.17
C LEU A 115 11.34 -0.01 12.15
N SER A 116 11.52 -0.29 13.44
CA SER A 116 10.54 0.07 14.47
C SER A 116 10.29 1.59 14.57
N ARG A 117 11.25 2.40 14.11
CA ARG A 117 11.23 3.87 14.13
C ARG A 117 10.73 4.51 12.84
N VAL A 118 10.42 3.72 11.80
CA VAL A 118 9.88 4.25 10.53
C VAL A 118 8.58 5.01 10.80
N ASP A 119 8.53 6.25 10.30
CA ASP A 119 7.36 7.13 10.33
C ASP A 119 6.35 6.69 9.27
N SER A 120 5.09 6.50 9.68
CA SER A 120 4.02 6.05 8.81
C SER A 120 3.54 7.12 7.83
N ALA A 121 3.77 8.41 8.13
CA ALA A 121 3.41 9.53 7.25
C ALA A 121 4.44 9.78 6.14
N ASN A 122 5.72 9.48 6.39
CA ASN A 122 6.81 9.60 5.41
C ASN A 122 7.83 8.47 5.61
N PRO A 123 7.55 7.26 5.10
CA PRO A 123 8.35 6.09 5.44
C PRO A 123 9.69 6.07 4.72
N GLU A 124 10.76 6.22 5.48
CA GLU A 124 12.14 5.96 5.04
C GLU A 124 12.56 4.54 5.46
N TRP A 125 12.50 3.60 4.52
CA TRP A 125 12.79 2.19 4.82
C TRP A 125 14.30 1.96 4.92
N PRO A 126 14.81 1.41 6.05
CA PRO A 126 16.21 1.05 6.17
C PRO A 126 16.57 -0.05 5.17
N GLN A 127 17.83 -0.07 4.73
CA GLN A 127 18.35 -1.12 3.85
C GLN A 127 18.45 -2.44 4.62
N LYS A 128 17.95 -3.51 3.99
CA LYS A 128 18.01 -4.85 4.54
C LYS A 128 19.47 -5.33 4.64
N PRO A 129 19.90 -5.91 5.78
CA PRO A 129 21.22 -6.51 5.89
C PRO A 129 21.38 -7.71 4.95
N GLU A 130 22.63 -8.05 4.65
CA GLU A 130 22.94 -9.26 3.88
C GLU A 130 22.54 -10.53 4.65
N GLN A 131 22.00 -11.50 3.90
CA GLN A 131 21.59 -12.81 4.41
C GLN A 131 22.74 -13.77 4.59
#